data_AF-A0A954I8Q7-F1
#
_entry.id   AF-A0A954I8Q7-F1
#
_cell.length_a   1.000
_cell.length_b   1.000
_cell.length_c   1.000
_cell.angle_alpha   90.00
_cell.angle_beta   90.00
_cell.angle_gamma   90.00
#
_symmetry.space_group_name_H-M   'P 1'
#
loop_
_entity.id
_entity.type
_entity.pdbx_description
1 polymer ?
#
loop_
_entity_poly.entity_id
_entity_poly.type
_entity_poly.pdbx_seq_one_letter_code
_entity_poly.pdbx_strand_id
1 'polypeptide(L)'
;MTKRLLLAIESSCDETAAAVIREDRVVLSNVVATQYELHEEFGGVVPEIASRAHVRRIIPVLKEAIKRAGCHPGDLCAVAVTTEPGLVGSLLVGLTAAKTVAMSLRIPLVTVNHIDAHIFACGLPPQVPPATAPCSTSESSVTGSTASIYPCIGLVISGGHTNLYDCRSAVENRLIGGTTDDAAGEAFDKVARILRLPYPGGPAIQQAARSGDPRRFRMPRPLMHSGRLDFSFSGLKT
;
A
#
# COMPACT_ATOMS: atom_id res chain seq x y z
N MET A 1 8.79 -14.79 -28.42
CA MET A 1 8.24 -13.48 -28.05
C MET A 1 9.00 -12.98 -26.83
N THR A 2 9.62 -11.80 -26.92
CA THR A 2 10.29 -11.14 -25.79
C THR A 2 9.24 -10.81 -24.73
N LYS A 3 9.44 -11.28 -23.49
CA LYS A 3 8.53 -10.97 -22.37
C LYS A 3 8.63 -9.47 -22.08
N ARG A 4 7.51 -8.75 -22.12
CA ARG A 4 7.44 -7.35 -21.69
C ARG A 4 7.43 -7.30 -20.16
N LEU A 5 8.46 -6.71 -19.57
CA LEU A 5 8.64 -6.59 -18.13
C LEU A 5 8.58 -5.13 -17.69
N LEU A 6 7.72 -4.86 -16.71
CA LEU A 6 7.57 -3.57 -16.04
C LEU A 6 8.31 -3.61 -14.70
N LEU A 7 9.19 -2.65 -14.45
CA LEU A 7 9.72 -2.40 -13.11
C LEU A 7 8.82 -1.38 -12.40
N ALA A 8 8.21 -1.74 -11.28
CA ALA A 8 7.40 -0.83 -10.45
C ALA A 8 8.17 -0.42 -9.19
N ILE A 9 8.08 0.86 -8.81
CA ILE A 9 8.80 1.46 -7.66
C ILE A 9 7.78 2.18 -6.76
N GLU A 10 7.84 1.91 -5.46
CA GLU A 10 6.98 2.52 -4.45
C GLU A 10 7.85 3.07 -3.30
N SER A 11 7.60 4.35 -2.96
CA SER A 11 8.32 5.09 -1.92
C SER A 11 7.50 6.30 -1.43
N SER A 12 6.18 6.16 -1.31
CA SER A 12 5.26 7.25 -0.92
C SER A 12 5.35 7.60 0.56
N CYS A 13 5.65 6.64 1.43
CA CYS A 13 5.61 6.83 2.88
C CYS A 13 6.87 6.26 3.56
N ASP A 14 6.79 5.08 4.18
CA ASP A 14 7.79 4.47 5.05
C ASP A 14 8.21 3.05 4.57
N GLU A 15 7.84 2.69 3.34
CA GLU A 15 8.24 1.44 2.70
C GLU A 15 8.97 1.73 1.40
N THR A 16 10.21 1.25 1.29
CA THR A 16 10.91 1.25 -0.01
C THR A 16 10.63 -0.07 -0.69
N ALA A 17 9.91 -0.05 -1.81
CA ALA A 17 9.54 -1.28 -2.50
C ALA A 17 9.81 -1.21 -4.01
N ALA A 18 10.07 -2.40 -4.57
CA ALA A 18 10.13 -2.59 -6.01
C ALA A 18 9.62 -3.98 -6.40
N ALA A 19 8.99 -4.03 -7.57
CA ALA A 19 8.47 -5.27 -8.15
C ALA A 19 8.76 -5.34 -9.65
N VAL A 20 8.98 -6.54 -10.17
CA VAL A 20 9.01 -6.79 -11.61
C VAL A 20 7.76 -7.54 -12.01
N ILE A 21 7.00 -6.97 -12.94
CA ILE A 21 5.68 -7.45 -13.34
C ILE A 21 5.72 -7.79 -14.83
N ARG A 22 5.24 -8.96 -15.19
CA ARG A 22 5.10 -9.37 -16.60
C ARG A 22 3.77 -8.87 -17.16
N GLU A 23 3.71 -8.72 -18.48
CA GLU A 23 2.51 -8.25 -19.20
C GLU A 23 1.20 -8.98 -18.85
N ASP A 24 1.24 -10.27 -18.52
CA ASP A 24 0.10 -11.07 -18.06
C ASP A 24 -0.27 -10.83 -16.58
N ARG A 25 0.25 -9.75 -15.98
CA ARG A 25 0.05 -9.32 -14.59
C ARG A 25 0.64 -10.27 -13.53
N VAL A 26 1.46 -11.23 -13.95
CA VAL A 26 2.21 -12.08 -13.02
C VAL A 26 3.35 -11.26 -12.42
N VAL A 27 3.38 -11.16 -11.09
CA VAL A 27 4.47 -10.50 -10.37
C VAL A 27 5.60 -11.51 -10.22
N LEU A 28 6.74 -11.23 -10.86
CA LEU A 28 7.92 -12.09 -10.85
C LEU A 28 8.79 -11.86 -9.61
N SER A 29 8.73 -10.65 -9.04
CA SER A 29 9.37 -10.33 -7.78
C SER A 29 8.61 -9.22 -7.07
N ASN A 30 8.63 -9.27 -5.74
CA ASN A 30 8.13 -8.22 -4.87
C ASN A 30 9.11 -8.08 -3.69
N VAL A 31 9.80 -6.94 -3.60
CA VAL A 31 10.81 -6.66 -2.57
C VAL A 31 10.36 -5.42 -1.81
N VAL A 32 10.21 -5.55 -0.49
CA VAL A 32 9.78 -4.47 0.40
C VAL A 32 10.82 -4.34 1.52
N ALA A 33 11.29 -3.12 1.76
CA ALA A 33 12.15 -2.76 2.88
C ALA A 33 11.44 -1.76 3.80
N THR A 34 10.64 -2.30 4.72
CA THR A 34 9.84 -1.54 5.71
C THR A 34 10.72 -0.75 6.69
N GLN A 35 10.29 0.45 7.07
CA GLN A 35 10.97 1.33 8.02
C GLN A 35 10.33 1.30 9.41
N TYR A 36 9.45 0.33 9.70
CA TYR A 36 8.73 0.22 10.97
C TYR A 36 9.60 0.53 12.21
N GLU A 37 10.73 -0.15 12.37
CA GLU A 37 11.65 -0.01 13.52
C GLU A 37 12.22 1.42 13.66
N LEU A 38 12.33 2.18 12.56
CA LEU A 38 12.86 3.54 12.58
C LEU A 38 11.85 4.57 13.11
N HIS A 39 10.56 4.23 13.06
CA HIS A 39 9.45 5.14 13.41
C HIS A 39 8.77 4.75 14.72
N GLU A 40 9.06 3.56 15.25
CA GLU A 40 8.49 3.03 16.49
C GLU A 40 8.71 3.96 17.69
N GLU A 41 9.93 4.50 17.86
CA GLU A 41 10.25 5.39 18.99
C GLU A 41 9.47 6.72 18.95
N PHE A 42 9.03 7.14 17.76
CA PHE A 42 8.27 8.38 17.56
C PHE A 42 6.75 8.15 17.58
N GLY A 43 6.31 6.89 17.55
CA GLY A 43 4.90 6.51 17.49
C GLY A 43 4.21 6.97 16.21
N GLY A 44 4.95 7.14 15.11
CA GLY A 44 4.45 7.61 13.82
C GLY A 44 5.57 7.96 12.85
N VAL A 45 5.24 8.04 11.57
CA VAL A 45 6.22 8.28 10.50
C VAL A 45 6.83 9.68 10.60
N VAL A 46 8.16 9.75 10.72
CA VAL A 46 8.91 11.01 10.67
C VAL A 46 9.41 11.25 9.23
N PRO A 47 8.92 12.29 8.52
CA PRO A 47 9.18 12.43 7.08
C PRO A 47 10.66 12.48 6.66
N GLU A 48 11.49 13.15 7.45
CA GLU A 48 12.93 13.26 7.17
C GLU A 48 13.66 11.91 7.36
N ILE A 49 13.32 11.16 8.40
CA ILE A 49 13.88 9.81 8.64
C ILE A 49 13.46 8.89 7.50
N ALA A 50 12.20 8.97 7.07
CA ALA A 50 11.69 8.15 5.98
C ALA A 50 12.40 8.41 4.66
N SER A 51 12.54 9.68 4.30
CA SER A 51 13.26 10.12 3.10
C SER A 51 14.70 9.59 3.06
N ARG A 52 15.44 9.70 4.19
CA ARG A 52 16.81 9.18 4.30
C ARG A 52 16.88 7.66 4.17
N ALA A 53 15.91 6.94 4.74
CA ALA A 53 15.85 5.50 4.64
C ALA A 53 15.60 5.05 3.18
N HIS A 54 14.74 5.74 2.42
CA HIS A 54 14.57 5.49 0.99
C HIS A 54 15.88 5.64 0.22
N VAL A 55 16.63 6.73 0.44
CA VAL A 55 17.93 6.97 -0.23
C VAL A 55 18.88 5.79 -0.01
N ARG A 56 18.96 5.27 1.21
CA ARG A 56 19.84 4.13 1.55
C ARG A 56 19.37 2.81 0.95
N ARG A 57 18.05 2.63 0.77
CA ARG A 57 17.44 1.33 0.45
C ARG A 57 17.07 1.17 -1.02
N ILE A 58 16.87 2.27 -1.77
CA ILE A 58 16.31 2.20 -3.13
C ILE A 58 17.17 1.36 -4.06
N ILE A 59 18.50 1.56 -4.09
CA ILE A 59 19.39 0.80 -4.97
C ILE A 59 19.44 -0.70 -4.59
N PRO A 60 19.65 -1.10 -3.32
CA PRO A 60 19.55 -2.50 -2.92
C PRO A 60 18.22 -3.16 -3.29
N VAL A 61 17.10 -2.48 -3.05
CA VAL A 61 15.75 -2.99 -3.35
C VAL A 61 15.57 -3.23 -4.85
N LEU A 62 15.97 -2.28 -5.70
CA LEU A 62 15.88 -2.44 -7.16
C LEU A 62 16.74 -3.60 -7.67
N LYS A 63 17.99 -3.72 -7.19
CA LYS A 63 18.88 -4.82 -7.56
C LYS A 63 18.31 -6.17 -7.17
N GLU A 64 17.77 -6.28 -5.96
CA GLU A 64 17.16 -7.52 -5.47
C GLU A 64 15.88 -7.86 -6.24
N ALA A 65 15.04 -6.88 -6.59
CA ALA A 65 13.84 -7.11 -7.38
C ALA A 65 14.16 -7.67 -8.78
N ILE A 66 15.14 -7.10 -9.48
CA ILE A 66 15.58 -7.59 -10.79
C ILE A 66 16.20 -8.99 -10.67
N LYS A 67 17.05 -9.20 -9.65
CA LYS A 67 17.67 -10.51 -9.38
C LYS A 67 16.63 -11.60 -9.11
N ARG A 68 15.66 -11.35 -8.22
CA ARG A 68 14.59 -12.32 -7.89
C ARG A 68 13.69 -12.62 -9.08
N ALA A 69 13.46 -11.65 -9.95
CA ALA A 69 12.70 -11.85 -11.18
C ALA A 69 13.44 -12.73 -12.21
N GLY A 70 14.75 -12.93 -12.04
CA GLY A 70 15.57 -13.73 -12.94
C GLY A 70 15.70 -13.10 -14.34
N CYS A 71 15.61 -11.76 -14.43
CA CYS A 71 15.73 -11.03 -15.69
C CYS A 71 16.98 -10.14 -15.73
N HIS A 72 17.43 -9.79 -16.92
CA HIS A 72 18.46 -8.78 -17.14
C HIS A 72 17.81 -7.38 -17.16
N PRO A 73 18.50 -6.30 -16.72
CA PRO A 73 17.94 -4.94 -16.81
C PRO A 73 17.50 -4.55 -18.23
N GLY A 74 18.17 -5.08 -19.26
CA GLY A 74 17.80 -4.87 -20.67
C GLY A 74 16.50 -5.55 -21.12
N ASP A 75 15.93 -6.44 -20.30
CA ASP A 75 14.63 -7.07 -20.57
C ASP A 75 13.45 -6.18 -20.13
N LEU A 76 13.72 -5.11 -19.36
CA LEU A 76 12.70 -4.15 -18.92
C LEU A 76 12.24 -3.32 -20.11
N CYS A 77 10.92 -3.16 -20.26
CA CYS A 77 10.32 -2.35 -21.32
C CYS A 77 9.73 -1.04 -20.84
N ALA A 78 9.54 -0.86 -19.52
CA ALA A 78 9.08 0.38 -18.89
C ALA A 78 9.43 0.37 -17.39
N VAL A 79 9.41 1.56 -16.78
CA VAL A 79 9.45 1.72 -15.33
C VAL A 79 8.25 2.54 -14.86
N ALA A 80 7.53 2.04 -13.86
CA ALA A 80 6.44 2.71 -13.19
C ALA A 80 6.88 3.17 -11.80
N VAL A 81 6.41 4.34 -11.36
CA VAL A 81 6.73 4.88 -10.04
C VAL A 81 5.57 5.66 -9.45
N THR A 82 5.36 5.49 -8.15
CA THR A 82 4.38 6.27 -7.39
C THR A 82 4.80 7.73 -7.29
N THR A 83 3.91 8.65 -7.64
CA THR A 83 4.16 10.10 -7.56
C THR A 83 3.19 10.87 -6.68
N GLU A 84 2.10 10.25 -6.27
CA GLU A 84 1.07 10.86 -5.43
C GLU A 84 0.06 9.83 -4.93
N PRO A 85 -0.71 10.14 -3.87
CA PRO A 85 -0.30 11.01 -2.77
C PRO A 85 0.91 10.42 -2.02
N GLY A 86 1.56 11.20 -1.17
CA GLY A 86 2.67 10.74 -0.35
C GLY A 86 3.52 11.86 0.23
N LEU A 87 4.51 11.49 1.01
CA LEU A 87 5.50 12.41 1.57
C LEU A 87 6.43 12.89 0.45
N VAL A 88 6.49 14.21 0.24
CA VAL A 88 7.26 14.80 -0.88
C VAL A 88 8.71 14.34 -0.91
N GLY A 89 9.38 14.26 0.24
CA GLY A 89 10.76 13.78 0.34
C GLY A 89 10.91 12.33 -0.10
N SER A 90 10.01 11.45 0.35
CA SER A 90 9.98 10.04 -0.02
C SER A 90 9.67 9.84 -1.50
N LEU A 91 8.66 10.53 -2.04
CA LEU A 91 8.25 10.46 -3.45
C LEU A 91 9.39 10.88 -4.39
N LEU A 92 10.12 11.95 -4.05
CA LEU A 92 11.23 12.43 -4.85
C LEU A 92 12.36 11.40 -5.00
N VAL A 93 12.62 10.58 -3.97
CA VAL A 93 13.64 9.53 -4.03
C VAL A 93 13.26 8.47 -5.06
N GLY A 94 12.05 7.92 -4.97
CA GLY A 94 11.56 6.93 -5.93
C GLY A 94 11.52 7.48 -7.35
N LEU A 95 10.96 8.68 -7.55
CA LEU A 95 10.87 9.32 -8.85
C LEU A 95 12.25 9.57 -9.48
N THR A 96 13.23 9.99 -8.69
CA THR A 96 14.60 10.22 -9.17
C THR A 96 15.26 8.91 -9.61
N ALA A 97 15.10 7.84 -8.82
CA ALA A 97 15.57 6.51 -9.18
C ALA A 97 14.89 5.99 -10.46
N ALA A 98 13.58 6.12 -10.57
CA ALA A 98 12.81 5.71 -11.74
C ALA A 98 13.24 6.45 -13.01
N LYS A 99 13.39 7.78 -12.94
CA LYS A 99 13.93 8.60 -14.05
C LYS A 99 15.31 8.13 -14.47
N THR A 100 16.18 7.81 -13.51
CA THR A 100 17.54 7.34 -13.78
C THR A 100 17.53 6.01 -14.55
N VAL A 101 16.70 5.06 -14.11
CA VAL A 101 16.53 3.76 -14.80
C VAL A 101 15.94 3.97 -16.21
N ALA A 102 14.87 4.76 -16.32
CA ALA A 102 14.20 5.06 -17.59
C ALA A 102 15.18 5.66 -18.61
N MET A 103 15.96 6.66 -18.20
CA MET A 103 16.93 7.34 -19.06
C MET A 103 18.11 6.44 -19.42
N SER A 104 18.63 5.66 -18.47
CA SER A 104 19.77 4.77 -18.71
C SER A 104 19.43 3.65 -19.68
N LEU A 105 18.23 3.09 -19.60
CA LEU A 105 17.75 2.01 -20.47
C LEU A 105 17.00 2.52 -21.70
N ARG A 106 16.74 3.82 -21.79
CA ARG A 106 15.91 4.47 -22.84
C ARG A 106 14.52 3.84 -22.95
N ILE A 107 13.89 3.60 -21.81
CA ILE A 107 12.54 3.03 -21.70
C ILE A 107 11.55 4.07 -21.15
N PRO A 108 10.25 3.95 -21.45
CA PRO A 108 9.22 4.83 -20.90
C PRO A 108 9.18 4.84 -19.37
N LEU A 109 8.89 6.02 -18.81
CA LEU A 109 8.55 6.24 -17.41
C LEU A 109 7.04 6.45 -17.29
N VAL A 110 6.40 5.73 -16.39
CA VAL A 110 4.97 5.84 -16.10
C VAL A 110 4.80 6.31 -14.66
N THR A 111 4.07 7.41 -14.46
CA THR A 111 3.71 7.88 -13.12
C THR A 111 2.43 7.20 -12.66
N VAL A 112 2.36 6.83 -11.39
CA VAL A 112 1.25 6.09 -10.81
C VAL A 112 0.73 6.81 -9.58
N ASN A 113 -0.59 6.88 -9.45
CA ASN A 113 -1.24 7.28 -8.21
C ASN A 113 -1.32 6.08 -7.26
N HIS A 114 -0.83 6.25 -6.04
CA HIS A 114 -0.74 5.26 -4.97
C HIS A 114 -2.10 4.67 -4.63
N ILE A 115 -3.16 5.49 -4.62
CA ILE A 115 -4.51 5.03 -4.27
C ILE A 115 -5.10 4.19 -5.41
N ASP A 116 -4.89 4.61 -6.65
CA ASP A 116 -5.29 3.82 -7.82
C ASP A 116 -4.57 2.47 -7.84
N ALA A 117 -3.28 2.44 -7.48
CA ALA A 117 -2.52 1.20 -7.35
C ALA A 117 -3.10 0.27 -6.27
N HIS A 118 -3.51 0.81 -5.12
CA HIS A 118 -4.18 0.04 -4.07
C HIS A 118 -5.50 -0.58 -4.55
N ILE A 119 -6.33 0.18 -5.26
CA ILE A 119 -7.59 -0.33 -5.82
C ILE A 119 -7.31 -1.42 -6.86
N PHE A 120 -6.35 -1.17 -7.76
CA PHE A 120 -5.98 -2.09 -8.82
C PHE A 120 -5.42 -3.42 -8.28
N ALA A 121 -4.72 -3.39 -7.13
CA ALA A 121 -4.13 -4.58 -6.52
C ALA A 121 -5.17 -5.67 -6.21
N CYS A 122 -6.42 -5.32 -5.92
CA CYS A 122 -7.52 -6.27 -5.69
C CYS A 122 -7.84 -7.16 -6.92
N GLY A 123 -7.45 -6.72 -8.12
CA GLY A 123 -7.66 -7.46 -9.36
C GLY A 123 -6.41 -8.19 -9.87
N LEU A 124 -5.30 -8.17 -9.11
CA LEU A 124 -4.11 -8.93 -9.46
C LEU A 124 -4.32 -10.44 -9.21
N PRO A 125 -3.74 -11.31 -10.06
CA PRO A 125 -3.82 -12.75 -9.84
C PRO A 125 -3.19 -13.14 -8.50
N PRO A 126 -3.63 -14.26 -7.89
CA PRO A 126 -3.05 -14.77 -6.65
C PRO A 126 -1.54 -14.92 -6.80
N GLN A 127 -0.80 -14.32 -5.86
CA GLN A 127 0.66 -14.46 -5.83
C GLN A 127 1.00 -15.85 -5.29
N VAL A 128 1.91 -16.57 -5.96
CA VAL A 128 2.48 -17.80 -5.39
C VAL A 128 3.30 -17.36 -4.16
N PRO A 129 2.95 -17.81 -2.94
CA PRO A 129 3.69 -17.40 -1.76
C PRO A 129 5.15 -17.86 -1.87
N PRO A 130 6.11 -17.10 -1.32
CA PRO A 130 7.47 -17.59 -1.17
C PRO A 130 7.46 -18.89 -0.34
N ALA A 131 8.35 -19.83 -0.68
CA ALA A 131 8.39 -21.20 -0.16
C ALA A 131 8.54 -21.36 1.38
N THR A 132 8.53 -20.26 2.14
CA THR A 132 8.80 -20.21 3.58
C THR A 132 7.65 -19.67 4.43
N ALA A 133 6.50 -19.32 3.85
CA ALA A 133 5.34 -18.89 4.65
C ALA A 133 4.53 -20.12 5.15
N PRO A 134 4.28 -20.27 6.46
CA PRO A 134 3.45 -21.35 6.96
C PRO A 134 2.01 -21.18 6.46
N CYS A 135 1.49 -22.27 5.87
CA CYS A 135 0.11 -22.37 5.41
C CYS A 135 -0.84 -22.25 6.60
N SER A 136 -1.60 -21.16 6.70
CA SER A 136 -2.81 -21.11 7.50
C SER A 136 -4.02 -21.01 6.57
N THR A 137 -4.84 -22.04 6.66
CA THR A 137 -6.05 -22.27 5.88
C THR A 137 -7.17 -21.30 6.28
N SER A 138 -7.71 -20.59 5.31
CA SER A 138 -9.17 -20.61 5.05
C SER A 138 -9.40 -20.16 3.62
N GLU A 139 -9.94 -21.08 2.83
CA GLU A 139 -10.23 -20.92 1.41
C GLU A 139 -11.33 -19.88 1.23
N SER A 140 -11.00 -18.78 0.53
CA SER A 140 -11.95 -18.20 -0.42
C SER A 140 -11.32 -18.38 -1.78
N SER A 141 -11.84 -19.37 -2.49
CA SER A 141 -11.59 -19.64 -3.89
C SER A 141 -12.04 -18.43 -4.73
N VAL A 142 -11.23 -17.39 -4.78
CA VAL A 142 -11.21 -16.51 -5.94
C VAL A 142 -10.40 -17.27 -6.99
N THR A 143 -11.09 -18.20 -7.66
CA THR A 143 -10.63 -18.80 -8.90
C THR A 143 -10.06 -17.69 -9.78
N GLY A 144 -8.82 -17.87 -10.25
CA GLY A 144 -8.06 -16.93 -11.07
C GLY A 144 -8.84 -16.45 -12.29
N SER A 145 -9.71 -15.49 -12.05
CA SER A 145 -10.57 -14.90 -13.05
C SER A 145 -9.77 -13.76 -13.66
N THR A 146 -9.50 -13.88 -14.95
CA THR A 146 -9.08 -12.77 -15.80
C THR A 146 -10.19 -11.71 -15.94
N ALA A 147 -11.35 -11.89 -15.29
CA ALA A 147 -12.43 -10.92 -15.30
C ALA A 147 -12.02 -9.65 -14.54
N SER A 148 -12.34 -8.52 -15.16
CA SER A 148 -12.19 -7.20 -14.57
C SER A 148 -12.95 -7.12 -13.23
N ILE A 149 -12.30 -6.55 -12.21
CA ILE A 149 -12.99 -6.17 -10.95
C ILE A 149 -13.91 -4.97 -11.13
N TYR A 150 -13.86 -4.29 -12.28
CA TYR A 150 -14.62 -3.08 -12.58
C TYR A 150 -15.91 -3.40 -13.36
N PRO A 151 -17.01 -2.64 -13.14
CA PRO A 151 -17.13 -1.55 -12.16
C PRO A 151 -17.26 -2.06 -10.72
N CYS A 152 -16.70 -1.33 -9.75
CA CYS A 152 -16.78 -1.67 -8.32
C CYS A 152 -16.79 -0.44 -7.41
N ILE A 153 -17.02 -0.69 -6.12
CA ILE A 153 -16.77 0.28 -5.05
C ILE A 153 -15.46 -0.07 -4.38
N GLY A 154 -14.50 0.86 -4.42
CA GLY A 154 -13.20 0.72 -3.77
C GLY A 154 -13.20 1.35 -2.39
N LEU A 155 -13.03 0.56 -1.33
CA LEU A 155 -12.82 1.06 0.03
C LEU A 155 -11.31 0.97 0.36
N VAL A 156 -10.64 2.11 0.39
CA VAL A 156 -9.21 2.21 0.69
C VAL A 156 -9.03 2.64 2.13
N ILE A 157 -8.49 1.74 2.95
CA ILE A 157 -8.23 1.97 4.38
C ILE A 157 -6.75 1.70 4.67
N SER A 158 -6.04 2.72 5.13
CA SER A 158 -4.65 2.64 5.57
C SER A 158 -4.40 3.54 6.79
N GLY A 159 -3.14 3.69 7.20
CA GLY A 159 -2.75 4.63 8.24
C GLY A 159 -3.16 6.08 7.93
N GLY A 160 -3.08 6.50 6.66
CA GLY A 160 -3.36 7.88 6.23
C GLY A 160 -4.62 8.04 5.36
N HIS A 161 -5.29 6.96 4.99
CA HIS A 161 -6.44 7.02 4.08
C HIS A 161 -7.64 6.26 4.64
N THR A 162 -8.82 6.83 4.47
CA THR A 162 -10.10 6.14 4.64
C THR A 162 -11.06 6.77 3.65
N ASN A 163 -11.12 6.17 2.47
CA ASN A 163 -11.73 6.75 1.30
C ASN A 163 -12.57 5.70 0.57
N LEU A 164 -13.68 6.14 0.02
CA LEU A 164 -14.61 5.34 -0.77
C LEU A 164 -14.63 5.87 -2.19
N TYR A 165 -14.44 4.98 -3.16
CA TYR A 165 -14.34 5.29 -4.58
C TYR A 165 -15.42 4.56 -5.38
N ASP A 166 -16.01 5.26 -6.34
CA ASP A 166 -16.77 4.70 -7.47
C ASP A 166 -15.79 4.42 -8.60
N CYS A 167 -15.44 3.15 -8.79
CA CYS A 167 -14.39 2.69 -9.69
C CYS A 167 -15.02 2.13 -10.98
N ARG A 168 -14.92 2.89 -12.07
CA ARG A 168 -15.52 2.52 -13.37
C ARG A 168 -14.57 1.70 -14.24
N SER A 169 -13.27 1.93 -14.09
CA SER A 169 -12.21 1.20 -14.79
C SER A 169 -10.90 1.28 -14.00
N ALA A 170 -9.84 0.64 -14.50
CA ALA A 170 -8.50 0.68 -13.90
C ALA A 170 -7.89 2.08 -13.79
N VAL A 171 -8.42 3.07 -14.51
CA VAL A 171 -7.91 4.44 -14.55
C VAL A 171 -8.98 5.49 -14.26
N GLU A 172 -10.22 5.07 -13.97
CA GLU A 172 -11.34 5.95 -13.67
C GLU A 172 -11.90 5.65 -12.28
N ASN A 173 -11.29 6.25 -11.26
CA ASN A 173 -11.71 6.14 -9.87
C ASN A 173 -12.19 7.50 -9.35
N ARG A 174 -13.48 7.61 -9.00
CA ARG A 174 -14.07 8.84 -8.47
C ARG A 174 -14.25 8.73 -6.97
N LEU A 175 -13.64 9.62 -6.19
CA LEU A 175 -13.88 9.72 -4.76
C LEU A 175 -15.35 10.09 -4.49
N ILE A 176 -16.05 9.27 -3.72
CA ILE A 176 -17.47 9.47 -3.36
C ILE A 176 -17.71 9.67 -1.86
N GLY A 177 -16.71 9.38 -1.03
CA GLY A 177 -16.73 9.65 0.40
C GLY A 177 -15.35 9.50 1.02
N GLY A 178 -15.07 10.24 2.08
CA GLY A 178 -13.77 10.16 2.77
C GLY A 178 -13.91 10.49 4.25
N THR A 179 -12.87 10.18 5.03
CA THR A 179 -12.82 10.67 6.41
C THR A 179 -12.73 12.19 6.43
N THR A 180 -13.48 12.82 7.34
CA THR A 180 -13.40 14.26 7.60
C THR A 180 -12.44 14.60 8.74
N ASP A 181 -11.90 13.59 9.43
CA ASP A 181 -10.95 13.75 10.52
C ASP A 181 -9.78 12.75 10.39
N ASP A 182 -9.60 11.81 11.32
CA ASP A 182 -8.52 10.83 11.26
C ASP A 182 -8.88 9.74 10.26
N ALA A 183 -7.86 9.13 9.64
CA ALA A 183 -8.07 7.84 8.99
C ALA A 183 -8.33 6.75 10.04
N ALA A 184 -8.97 5.65 9.63
CA ALA A 184 -9.24 4.53 10.52
C ALA A 184 -7.94 3.97 11.12
N GLY A 185 -6.88 3.79 10.31
CA GLY A 185 -5.59 3.31 10.80
C GLY A 185 -4.97 4.23 11.86
N GLU A 186 -4.98 5.54 11.62
CA GLU A 186 -4.55 6.54 12.61
C GLU A 186 -5.38 6.51 13.89
N ALA A 187 -6.69 6.31 13.79
CA ALA A 187 -7.55 6.15 14.96
C ALA A 187 -7.16 4.91 15.79
N PHE A 188 -6.85 3.79 15.15
CA PHE A 188 -6.30 2.60 15.83
C PHE A 188 -4.98 2.93 16.53
N ASP A 189 -4.04 3.60 15.88
CA ASP A 189 -2.74 3.96 16.47
C ASP A 189 -2.88 4.87 17.70
N LYS A 190 -3.75 5.88 17.62
CA LYS A 190 -4.02 6.78 18.75
C LYS A 190 -4.70 6.07 19.92
N VAL A 191 -5.70 5.23 19.65
CA VAL A 191 -6.39 4.45 20.70
C VAL A 191 -5.43 3.46 21.35
N ALA A 192 -4.57 2.79 20.57
CA ALA A 192 -3.57 1.86 21.10
C ALA A 192 -2.64 2.58 22.09
N ARG A 193 -2.20 3.80 21.74
CA ARG A 193 -1.39 4.64 22.64
C ARG A 193 -2.12 4.98 23.95
N ILE A 194 -3.40 5.35 23.89
CA ILE A 194 -4.22 5.61 25.09
C ILE A 194 -4.29 4.36 25.98
N LEU A 195 -4.45 3.18 25.37
CA LEU A 195 -4.48 1.88 26.04
C LEU A 195 -3.09 1.36 26.44
N ARG A 196 -2.01 2.11 26.16
CA ARG A 196 -0.61 1.71 26.38
C ARG A 196 -0.24 0.39 25.69
N LEU A 197 -0.81 0.16 24.52
CA LEU A 197 -0.46 -0.94 23.63
C LEU A 197 0.71 -0.56 22.71
N PRO A 198 1.47 -1.56 22.20
CA PRO A 198 2.55 -1.31 21.25
C PRO A 198 2.08 -0.64 19.95
N TYR A 199 2.98 0.07 19.30
CA TYR A 199 2.88 0.41 17.87
C TYR A 199 3.21 -0.86 17.04
N PRO A 200 2.70 -1.03 15.80
CA PRO A 200 1.57 -0.30 15.23
C PRO A 200 0.28 -0.72 15.95
N GLY A 201 -0.61 0.24 16.17
CA GLY A 201 -1.74 0.08 17.07
C GLY A 201 -2.84 -0.84 16.54
N GLY A 202 -3.01 -0.92 15.23
CA GLY A 202 -4.00 -1.82 14.59
C GLY A 202 -3.84 -3.28 15.02
N PRO A 203 -2.71 -3.94 14.73
CA PRO A 203 -2.45 -5.32 15.16
C PRO A 203 -2.53 -5.52 16.67
N ALA A 204 -2.03 -4.55 17.46
CA ALA A 204 -2.04 -4.65 18.91
C ALA A 204 -3.47 -4.62 19.48
N ILE A 205 -4.32 -3.71 18.98
CA ILE A 205 -5.75 -3.65 19.34
C ILE A 205 -6.47 -4.92 18.89
N GLN A 206 -6.23 -5.39 17.66
CA GLN A 206 -6.86 -6.61 17.15
C GLN A 206 -6.55 -7.81 18.07
N GLN A 207 -5.29 -7.94 18.50
CA GLN A 207 -4.89 -9.02 19.41
C GLN A 207 -5.55 -8.88 20.79
N ALA A 208 -5.59 -7.68 21.35
CA ALA A 208 -6.25 -7.42 22.64
C ALA A 208 -7.78 -7.65 22.56
N ALA A 209 -8.40 -7.36 21.42
CA ALA A 209 -9.84 -7.52 21.22
C ALA A 209 -10.29 -8.99 21.16
N ARG A 210 -9.39 -9.95 20.86
CA ARG A 210 -9.75 -11.38 20.74
C ARG A 210 -10.34 -11.98 22.01
N SER A 211 -9.90 -11.51 23.18
CA SER A 211 -10.40 -11.95 24.49
C SER A 211 -11.39 -10.96 25.11
N GLY A 212 -11.72 -9.87 24.41
CA GLY A 212 -12.65 -8.84 24.89
C GLY A 212 -14.12 -9.19 24.65
N ASP A 213 -15.01 -8.56 25.43
CA ASP A 213 -16.45 -8.59 25.15
C ASP A 213 -16.84 -7.39 24.27
N PRO A 214 -17.21 -7.60 22.98
CA PRO A 214 -17.54 -6.52 22.05
C PRO A 214 -18.83 -5.76 22.42
N ARG A 215 -19.61 -6.25 23.39
CA ARG A 215 -20.87 -5.63 23.84
C ARG A 215 -20.73 -4.88 25.16
N ARG A 216 -19.55 -4.94 25.81
CA ARG A 216 -19.34 -4.35 27.14
C ARG A 216 -19.53 -2.84 27.17
N PHE A 217 -19.13 -2.17 26.08
CA PHE A 217 -19.19 -0.72 25.91
C PHE A 217 -19.88 -0.37 24.60
N ARG A 218 -20.69 0.69 24.60
CA ARG A 218 -21.28 1.25 23.38
C ARG A 218 -20.40 2.37 22.86
N MET A 219 -19.74 2.14 21.73
CA MET A 219 -18.96 3.17 21.06
C MET A 219 -19.86 3.98 20.11
N PRO A 220 -19.65 5.30 20.00
CA PRO A 220 -20.37 6.12 19.03
C PRO A 220 -20.08 5.67 17.61
N ARG A 221 -21.04 5.86 16.70
CA ARG A 221 -20.88 5.67 15.25
C ARG A 221 -21.14 7.00 14.54
N PRO A 222 -20.16 7.92 14.52
CA PRO A 222 -20.33 9.23 13.90
C PRO A 222 -20.80 9.10 12.44
N LEU A 223 -21.60 10.08 11.98
CA LEU A 223 -22.12 10.20 10.60
C LEU A 223 -23.02 9.07 10.08
N MET A 224 -23.26 7.98 10.83
CA MET A 224 -24.06 6.82 10.41
C MET A 224 -25.48 7.17 9.92
N HIS A 225 -26.08 8.25 10.42
CA HIS A 225 -27.43 8.70 10.06
C HIS A 225 -27.45 10.02 9.28
N SER A 226 -26.30 10.47 8.76
CA SER A 226 -26.19 11.75 8.06
C SER A 226 -26.65 11.70 6.60
N GLY A 227 -26.82 10.50 6.01
CA GLY A 227 -27.06 10.31 4.58
C GLY A 227 -25.83 10.58 3.69
N ARG A 228 -24.69 10.96 4.28
CA ARG A 228 -23.40 11.13 3.61
C ARG A 228 -22.63 9.82 3.58
N LEU A 229 -21.72 9.68 2.62
CA LEU A 229 -20.78 8.56 2.51
C LEU A 229 -19.43 8.83 3.20
N ASP A 230 -19.34 9.95 3.92
CA ASP A 230 -18.14 10.36 4.65
C ASP A 230 -18.00 9.62 5.98
N PHE A 231 -16.76 9.53 6.45
CA PHE A 231 -16.40 8.88 7.70
C PHE A 231 -15.93 9.89 8.74
N SER A 232 -16.08 9.55 10.01
CA SER A 232 -15.51 10.30 11.13
C SER A 232 -15.20 9.35 12.27
N PHE A 233 -13.97 9.42 12.76
CA PHE A 233 -13.43 8.60 13.85
C PHE A 233 -13.01 9.43 15.07
N SER A 234 -13.11 10.76 15.03
CA SER A 234 -12.86 11.65 16.18
C SER A 234 -13.62 11.26 17.44
N GLY A 235 -14.89 10.90 17.31
CA GLY A 235 -15.71 10.48 18.45
C GLY A 235 -15.30 9.17 19.11
N LEU A 236 -14.40 8.37 18.51
CA LEU A 236 -13.87 7.14 19.13
C LEU A 236 -12.68 7.40 20.06
N LYS A 237 -12.12 8.61 20.02
CA LYS A 237 -10.93 9.01 20.78
C LYS A 237 -11.28 9.69 22.11
N THR A 238 -12.49 10.26 22.18
CA THR A 238 -13.02 11.10 23.26
C THR A 238 -13.92 10.28 24.17
#